data_AF-G0M9W5-F1
#
_entry.id   AF-G0M9W5-F1
#
_cell.length_a   1.000
_cell.length_b   1.000
_cell.length_c   1.000
_cell.angle_alpha   90.00
_cell.angle_beta   90.00
_cell.angle_gamma   90.00
#
_symmetry.space_group_name_H-M   'P 1'
#
loop_
_entity.id
_entity.type
_entity.pdbx_description
1 polymer ?
#
loop_
_entity_poly.entity_id
_entity_poly.type
_entity_poly.pdbx_seq_one_letter_code
_entity_poly.pdbx_strand_id
1 'polypeptide(L)'
;MLKLHIFSALFISLVYSAPLNSDALVDVTSCLKEFYQAAYSGEYNCTEKFDFFSNDAVTQKNTYTLGKDCFLSVIQGECSKAQYSSITKNYEQIAETITEEPEDETSCTGLHYTYNALKCTPMMKDFFAIAFDMPKMNDPKLLGMIDLCDKMQTCMSPTCYYPEETKKQIKISCEGFHMMNSPFSDCMTNLQTHPPRSSKYSCLNGRDFNAKGMETGIEMLTTYRECIKEIMKDSCGEEALENFDEYADISVKGLQKMKALTGVLYEK
;
A
#
# COMPACT_ATOMS: atom_id res chain seq x y z
N MET A 1 14.93 -21.79 -3.25
CA MET A 1 14.49 -20.87 -4.33
C MET A 1 13.40 -21.57 -5.11
N LEU A 2 12.15 -21.26 -4.83
CA LEU A 2 11.01 -21.71 -5.63
C LEU A 2 10.42 -20.47 -6.29
N LYS A 3 10.74 -20.25 -7.57
CA LYS A 3 9.96 -19.36 -8.43
C LYS A 3 8.64 -20.05 -8.69
N LEU A 4 7.52 -19.45 -8.28
CA LEU A 4 6.20 -19.89 -8.73
C LEU A 4 5.37 -18.66 -9.14
N HIS A 5 5.24 -18.52 -10.45
CA HIS A 5 4.34 -17.61 -11.13
C HIS A 5 2.90 -18.17 -11.10
N ILE A 6 1.93 -17.25 -11.01
CA ILE A 6 0.51 -17.32 -11.44
C ILE A 6 -0.52 -17.90 -10.44
N PHE A 7 -1.44 -17.02 -10.01
CA PHE A 7 -2.92 -17.06 -10.14
C PHE A 7 -3.44 -15.81 -9.39
N SER A 8 -3.63 -14.64 -10.00
CA SER A 8 -4.73 -14.19 -10.89
C SER A 8 -6.14 -14.62 -10.45
N ALA A 9 -6.97 -13.59 -10.17
CA ALA A 9 -8.43 -13.55 -10.00
C ALA A 9 -8.99 -13.69 -8.57
N LEU A 10 -9.30 -12.54 -7.94
CA LEU A 10 -10.55 -12.31 -7.20
C LEU A 10 -10.65 -10.84 -6.73
N PHE A 11 -10.90 -9.92 -7.67
CA PHE A 11 -11.50 -8.61 -7.37
C PHE A 11 -12.40 -8.22 -8.54
N ILE A 12 -13.58 -8.85 -8.62
CA ILE A 12 -14.67 -8.42 -9.49
C ILE A 12 -15.83 -7.99 -8.60
N SER A 13 -16.02 -6.66 -8.57
CA SER A 13 -17.24 -5.86 -8.41
C SER A 13 -18.36 -6.33 -7.48
N LEU A 14 -18.64 -5.50 -6.48
CA LEU A 14 -19.99 -5.30 -5.94
C LEU A 14 -20.28 -3.81 -5.90
N VAL A 15 -20.95 -3.31 -6.95
CA VAL A 15 -21.66 -2.02 -6.93
C VAL A 15 -23.14 -2.38 -6.97
N TYR A 16 -23.83 -2.22 -5.86
CA TYR A 16 -25.29 -2.14 -5.84
C TYR A 16 -25.67 -0.67 -5.91
N SER A 17 -26.49 -0.30 -6.89
CA SER A 17 -27.02 1.05 -7.04
C SER A 17 -28.51 1.02 -7.38
N ALA A 18 -29.26 1.95 -6.78
CA ALA A 18 -30.52 2.49 -7.25
C ALA A 18 -30.64 3.95 -6.76
N PRO A 19 -31.36 4.86 -7.46
CA PRO A 19 -30.87 5.47 -8.69
C PRO A 19 -30.83 7.02 -8.63
N LEU A 20 -29.70 7.57 -9.06
CA LEU A 20 -29.55 8.83 -9.81
C LEU A 20 -28.70 8.44 -11.02
N ASN A 21 -29.11 8.81 -12.25
CA ASN A 21 -28.60 8.28 -13.53
C ASN A 21 -27.14 7.78 -13.48
N SER A 22 -26.96 6.45 -13.47
CA SER A 22 -25.69 5.76 -13.25
C SER A 22 -24.61 6.13 -14.25
N ASP A 23 -25.00 6.40 -15.49
CA ASP A 23 -24.06 6.56 -16.60
C ASP A 23 -23.26 7.87 -16.50
N ALA A 24 -23.91 8.97 -16.11
CA ALA A 24 -23.25 10.26 -15.91
C ALA A 24 -22.25 10.22 -14.74
N LEU A 25 -22.53 9.40 -13.72
CA LEU A 25 -21.67 9.26 -12.54
C LEU A 25 -20.42 8.42 -12.82
N VAL A 26 -20.60 7.34 -13.58
CA VAL A 26 -19.52 6.45 -14.04
C VAL A 26 -18.58 7.21 -14.98
N ASP A 27 -19.12 8.11 -15.81
CA ASP A 27 -18.35 8.95 -16.74
C ASP A 27 -17.43 9.96 -16.03
N VAL A 28 -17.89 10.58 -14.93
CA VAL A 28 -17.06 11.51 -14.14
C VAL A 28 -15.98 10.76 -13.37
N THR A 29 -16.33 9.63 -12.74
CA THR A 29 -15.41 8.82 -11.94
C THR A 29 -14.22 8.33 -12.75
N SER A 30 -14.48 7.80 -13.95
CA SER A 30 -13.42 7.30 -14.83
C SER A 30 -12.50 8.43 -15.32
N CYS A 31 -13.05 9.58 -15.72
CA CYS A 31 -12.25 10.73 -16.14
C CYS A 31 -11.41 11.33 -14.99
N LEU A 32 -11.97 11.42 -13.77
CA LEU A 32 -11.21 11.86 -12.59
C LEU A 32 -10.02 10.93 -12.31
N LYS A 33 -10.18 9.62 -12.50
CA LYS A 33 -9.08 8.67 -12.35
C LYS A 33 -7.96 8.92 -13.35
N GLU A 34 -8.29 9.18 -14.63
CA GLU A 34 -7.29 9.54 -15.65
C GLU A 34 -6.62 10.88 -15.32
N PHE A 35 -7.39 11.88 -14.88
CA PHE A 35 -6.85 13.15 -14.41
C PHE A 35 -5.78 12.97 -13.33
N TYR A 36 -6.09 12.24 -12.25
CA TYR A 36 -5.14 12.02 -11.16
C TYR A 36 -3.92 11.22 -11.63
N GLN A 37 -4.10 10.27 -12.55
CA GLN A 37 -2.98 9.52 -13.13
C GLN A 37 -2.02 10.43 -13.90
N ALA A 38 -2.54 11.31 -14.75
CA ALA A 38 -1.76 12.26 -15.54
C ALA A 38 -1.10 13.35 -14.68
N ALA A 39 -1.82 13.82 -13.64
CA ALA A 39 -1.28 14.78 -12.68
C ALA A 39 -0.13 14.18 -11.87
N TYR A 40 -0.25 12.91 -11.47
CA TYR A 40 0.77 12.19 -10.71
C TYR A 40 2.00 11.85 -11.55
N SER A 41 1.83 11.50 -12.84
CA SER A 41 2.94 11.21 -13.74
C SER A 41 3.69 12.46 -14.21
N GLY A 42 3.14 13.65 -13.99
CA GLY A 42 3.74 14.91 -14.42
C GLY A 42 3.65 15.16 -15.93
N GLU A 43 2.68 14.54 -16.62
CA GLU A 43 2.51 14.68 -18.08
C GLU A 43 2.08 16.09 -18.50
N TYR A 44 1.53 16.87 -17.56
CA TYR A 44 1.03 18.21 -17.78
C TYR A 44 1.71 19.20 -16.83
N ASN A 45 2.63 20.03 -17.34
CA ASN A 45 3.42 20.97 -16.54
C ASN A 45 2.60 21.94 -15.66
N CYS A 46 1.31 22.15 -15.93
CA CYS A 46 0.48 23.00 -15.08
C CYS A 46 0.12 22.33 -13.74
N THR A 47 0.15 21.00 -13.64
CA THR A 47 -0.30 20.27 -12.45
C THR A 47 0.66 20.46 -11.28
N GLU A 48 1.95 20.67 -11.54
CA GLU A 48 2.97 20.94 -10.52
C GLU A 48 2.72 22.24 -9.72
N LYS A 49 1.89 23.15 -10.26
CA LYS A 49 1.59 24.43 -9.60
C LYS A 49 0.49 24.34 -8.55
N PHE A 50 -0.21 23.21 -8.48
CA PHE A 50 -1.38 23.03 -7.64
C PHE A 50 -1.33 21.70 -6.90
N ASP A 51 -1.71 21.70 -5.63
CA ASP A 51 -1.76 20.47 -4.84
C ASP A 51 -3.12 19.77 -5.00
N PHE A 52 -3.27 19.02 -6.10
CA PHE A 52 -4.48 18.23 -6.38
C PHE A 52 -4.62 16.98 -5.50
N PHE A 53 -3.57 16.61 -4.75
CA PHE A 53 -3.55 15.42 -3.89
C PHE A 53 -3.79 15.76 -2.42
N SER A 54 -3.87 17.05 -2.08
CA SER A 54 -4.09 17.53 -0.72
C SER A 54 -5.32 16.92 -0.06
N ASN A 55 -5.19 16.68 1.24
CA ASN A 55 -6.28 16.34 2.14
C ASN A 55 -6.79 17.53 2.95
N ASP A 56 -6.09 18.68 2.88
CA ASP A 56 -6.53 19.89 3.54
C ASP A 56 -7.65 20.57 2.74
N ALA A 57 -8.81 20.78 3.38
CA ALA A 57 -10.00 21.28 2.71
C ALA A 57 -9.80 22.68 2.09
N VAL A 58 -9.05 23.55 2.76
CA VAL A 58 -8.76 24.91 2.28
C VAL A 58 -7.86 24.86 1.04
N THR A 59 -6.79 24.07 1.11
CA THR A 59 -5.87 23.84 0.00
C THR A 59 -6.59 23.22 -1.18
N GLN A 60 -7.43 22.22 -0.94
CA GLN A 60 -8.21 21.57 -1.99
C GLN A 60 -9.17 22.55 -2.67
N LYS A 61 -9.94 23.33 -1.90
CA LYS A 61 -10.85 24.35 -2.45
C LYS A 61 -10.10 25.39 -3.29
N ASN A 62 -8.96 25.86 -2.81
CA ASN A 62 -8.11 26.80 -3.55
C ASN A 62 -7.54 26.16 -4.83
N THR A 63 -7.08 24.91 -4.76
CA THR A 63 -6.54 24.16 -5.89
C THR A 63 -7.59 24.00 -7.00
N TYR A 64 -8.81 23.59 -6.69
CA TYR A 64 -9.85 23.47 -7.72
C TYR A 64 -10.31 24.86 -8.22
N THR A 65 -10.33 25.88 -7.37
CA THR A 65 -10.71 27.23 -7.83
C THR A 65 -9.67 27.83 -8.78
N LEU A 66 -8.39 27.85 -8.38
CA LEU A 66 -7.31 28.48 -9.14
C LEU A 66 -6.77 27.59 -10.26
N GLY A 67 -6.84 26.27 -10.06
CA GLY A 67 -6.36 25.25 -10.99
C GLY A 67 -7.41 24.79 -12.00
N LYS A 68 -8.60 25.42 -12.06
CA LYS A 68 -9.69 25.07 -13.00
C LYS A 68 -9.20 24.90 -14.42
N ASP A 69 -8.48 25.87 -14.96
CA ASP A 69 -8.00 25.82 -16.35
C ASP A 69 -7.01 24.67 -16.56
N CYS A 70 -6.15 24.40 -15.56
CA CYS A 70 -5.24 23.25 -15.61
C CYS A 70 -6.02 21.94 -15.62
N PHE A 71 -6.96 21.76 -14.68
CA PHE A 71 -7.82 20.58 -14.62
C PHE A 71 -8.54 20.34 -15.95
N LEU A 72 -9.19 21.37 -16.50
CA LEU A 72 -9.92 21.29 -17.77
C LEU A 72 -8.98 20.93 -18.93
N SER A 73 -7.76 21.47 -18.96
CA SER A 73 -6.78 21.13 -20.00
C SER A 73 -6.33 19.67 -19.96
N VAL A 74 -6.14 19.10 -18.76
CA VAL A 74 -5.77 17.69 -18.58
C VAL A 74 -6.91 16.80 -19.04
N ILE A 75 -8.13 17.02 -18.54
CA ILE A 75 -9.27 16.16 -18.91
C ILE A 75 -9.65 16.30 -20.39
N GLN A 76 -9.32 17.41 -21.05
CA GLN A 76 -9.49 17.56 -22.49
C GLN A 76 -8.58 16.61 -23.29
N GLY A 77 -7.37 16.34 -22.79
CA GLY A 77 -6.41 15.43 -23.39
C GLY A 77 -6.65 13.97 -23.02
N GLU A 78 -7.00 13.70 -21.77
CA GLU A 78 -7.07 12.33 -21.23
C GLU A 78 -8.47 11.69 -21.33
N CYS A 79 -9.54 12.47 -21.32
CA CYS A 79 -10.90 11.94 -21.28
C CYS A 79 -11.60 11.98 -22.65
N SER A 80 -12.67 11.21 -22.79
CA SER A 80 -13.50 11.27 -24.01
C SER A 80 -14.16 12.64 -24.17
N LYS A 81 -14.48 13.01 -25.42
CA LYS A 81 -15.17 14.28 -25.72
C LYS A 81 -16.50 14.43 -24.97
N ALA A 82 -17.22 13.32 -24.75
CA ALA A 82 -18.48 13.32 -24.01
C ALA A 82 -18.25 13.65 -22.52
N GLN A 83 -17.26 13.00 -21.90
CA GLN A 83 -16.87 13.27 -20.50
C GLN A 83 -16.38 14.70 -20.33
N TYR A 84 -15.48 15.17 -21.20
CA TYR A 84 -14.97 16.54 -21.17
C TYR A 84 -16.11 17.57 -21.23
N SER A 85 -17.05 17.41 -22.18
CA SER A 85 -18.20 18.31 -22.32
C SER A 85 -19.09 18.30 -21.07
N SER A 86 -19.39 17.10 -20.54
CA SER A 86 -20.21 16.94 -19.33
C SER A 86 -19.56 17.57 -18.09
N ILE A 87 -18.27 17.31 -17.86
CA ILE A 87 -17.54 17.82 -16.70
C ILE A 87 -17.37 19.33 -16.80
N THR A 88 -17.01 19.86 -17.98
CA THR A 88 -16.86 21.31 -18.19
C THR A 88 -18.15 22.05 -17.89
N LYS A 89 -19.30 21.51 -18.32
CA LYS A 89 -20.61 22.11 -18.09
C LYS A 89 -21.00 22.12 -16.61
N ASN A 90 -20.56 21.13 -15.83
CA ASN A 90 -20.93 20.95 -14.43
C ASN A 90 -19.74 21.17 -13.48
N TYR A 91 -18.75 21.95 -13.91
CA TYR A 91 -17.47 22.05 -13.22
C TYR A 91 -17.63 22.54 -11.78
N GLU A 92 -18.42 23.60 -11.56
CA GLU A 92 -18.61 24.16 -10.22
C GLU A 92 -19.20 23.11 -9.26
N GLN A 93 -20.22 22.36 -9.70
CA GLN A 93 -20.84 21.31 -8.90
C GLN A 93 -19.87 20.16 -8.57
N ILE A 94 -19.02 19.78 -9.53
CA ILE A 94 -18.01 18.73 -9.32
C ILE A 94 -16.94 19.21 -8.34
N ALA A 95 -16.47 20.46 -8.48
CA ALA A 95 -15.50 21.05 -7.56
C ALA A 95 -16.05 21.18 -6.15
N GLU A 96 -17.30 21.63 -5.99
CA GLU A 96 -18.01 21.65 -4.70
C GLU A 96 -18.12 20.24 -4.12
N THR A 97 -18.56 19.26 -4.90
CA THR A 97 -18.66 17.85 -4.46
C THR A 97 -17.32 17.31 -3.94
N ILE A 98 -16.20 17.67 -4.58
CA ILE A 98 -14.86 17.23 -4.15
C ILE A 98 -14.41 17.97 -2.88
N THR A 99 -14.71 19.27 -2.77
CA THR A 99 -14.08 20.16 -1.77
C THR A 99 -14.92 20.43 -0.54
N GLU A 100 -16.22 20.11 -0.56
CA GLU A 100 -17.16 20.35 0.53
C GLU A 100 -17.63 19.01 1.09
N GLU A 101 -17.22 18.71 2.33
CA GLU A 101 -17.61 17.49 3.04
C GLU A 101 -19.08 17.60 3.50
N PRO A 102 -19.92 16.58 3.24
CA PRO A 102 -21.31 16.61 3.66
C PRO A 102 -21.46 16.44 5.18
N GLU A 103 -22.22 17.32 5.84
CA GLU A 103 -22.40 17.33 7.30
C GLU A 103 -23.16 16.10 7.84
N ASP A 104 -24.08 15.53 7.06
CA ASP A 104 -25.06 14.53 7.51
C ASP A 104 -24.86 13.13 6.91
N GLU A 105 -23.80 12.91 6.11
CA GLU A 105 -23.60 11.62 5.44
C GLU A 105 -22.82 10.64 6.32
N THR A 106 -23.55 9.69 6.91
CA THR A 106 -22.96 8.60 7.71
C THR A 106 -22.34 7.48 6.86
N SER A 107 -22.70 7.38 5.58
CA SER A 107 -22.17 6.37 4.67
C SER A 107 -21.05 6.94 3.81
N CYS A 108 -19.87 6.34 3.87
CA CYS A 108 -18.67 6.75 3.11
C CYS A 108 -18.71 6.43 1.60
N THR A 109 -19.92 6.25 1.06
CA THR A 109 -20.19 5.84 -0.31
C THR A 109 -20.65 6.99 -1.20
N GLY A 110 -20.87 8.18 -0.61
CA GLY A 110 -21.21 9.39 -1.35
C GLY A 110 -20.13 9.82 -2.34
N LEU A 111 -20.51 10.76 -3.22
CA LEU A 111 -19.65 11.23 -4.29
C LEU A 111 -18.43 11.98 -3.78
N HIS A 112 -18.60 12.74 -2.69
CA HIS A 112 -17.50 13.41 -2.01
C HIS A 112 -16.39 12.43 -1.65
N TYR A 113 -16.72 11.37 -0.90
CA TYR A 113 -15.76 10.36 -0.47
C TYR A 113 -15.19 9.55 -1.63
N THR A 114 -16.04 9.19 -2.60
CA THR A 114 -15.61 8.43 -3.78
C THR A 114 -14.62 9.23 -4.63
N TYR A 115 -14.91 10.49 -4.95
CA TYR A 115 -14.02 11.34 -5.75
C TYR A 115 -12.73 11.69 -5.02
N ASN A 116 -12.81 11.90 -3.70
CA ASN A 116 -11.61 12.12 -2.89
C ASN A 116 -10.71 10.89 -2.81
N ALA A 117 -11.27 9.68 -2.78
CA ALA A 117 -10.48 8.46 -2.79
C ALA A 117 -9.71 8.28 -4.12
N LEU A 118 -10.26 8.75 -5.24
CA LEU A 118 -9.61 8.58 -6.55
C LEU A 118 -8.20 9.18 -6.62
N LYS A 119 -7.89 10.23 -5.86
CA LYS A 119 -6.56 10.86 -5.84
C LYS A 119 -5.46 9.92 -5.34
N CYS A 120 -5.80 8.90 -4.55
CA CYS A 120 -4.85 7.90 -4.07
C CYS A 120 -4.58 6.79 -5.10
N THR A 121 -5.37 6.73 -6.18
CA THR A 121 -5.29 5.63 -7.18
C THR A 121 -3.93 5.50 -7.85
N PRO A 122 -3.26 6.58 -8.28
CA PRO A 122 -1.94 6.47 -8.90
C PRO A 122 -0.91 5.88 -7.92
N MET A 123 -0.92 6.35 -6.67
CA MET A 123 -0.05 5.82 -5.60
C MET A 123 -0.32 4.34 -5.32
N MET A 124 -1.59 3.94 -5.24
CA MET A 124 -1.97 2.53 -5.07
C MET A 124 -1.47 1.67 -6.23
N LYS A 125 -1.58 2.16 -7.46
CA LYS A 125 -1.12 1.43 -8.67
C LYS A 125 0.39 1.18 -8.60
N ASP A 126 1.18 2.20 -8.29
CA ASP A 126 2.63 2.06 -8.14
C ASP A 126 2.99 1.13 -6.99
N PHE A 127 2.28 1.26 -5.87
CA PHE A 127 2.50 0.42 -4.70
C PHE A 127 2.27 -1.06 -5.05
N PHE A 128 1.15 -1.39 -5.68
CA PHE A 128 0.86 -2.77 -6.07
C PHE A 128 1.79 -3.28 -7.17
N ALA A 129 2.20 -2.43 -8.13
CA ALA A 129 3.14 -2.82 -9.17
C ALA A 129 4.50 -3.22 -8.59
N ILE A 130 5.03 -2.43 -7.65
CA ILE A 130 6.33 -2.71 -7.04
C ILE A 130 6.21 -3.83 -6.00
N ALA A 131 5.13 -3.89 -5.21
CA ALA A 131 4.89 -4.99 -4.27
C ALA A 131 4.81 -6.35 -4.99
N PHE A 132 4.27 -6.38 -6.21
CA PHE A 132 4.24 -7.58 -7.04
C PHE A 132 5.63 -8.05 -7.51
N ASP A 133 6.56 -7.12 -7.74
CA ASP A 133 7.96 -7.42 -8.10
C ASP A 133 8.77 -7.99 -6.91
N MET A 134 8.21 -7.96 -5.68
CA MET A 134 8.82 -8.45 -4.44
C MET A 134 10.26 -7.96 -4.30
N PRO A 135 10.47 -6.66 -3.98
CA PRO A 135 11.81 -6.07 -3.94
C PRO A 135 12.73 -6.91 -3.07
N LYS A 136 13.99 -7.05 -3.48
CA LYS A 136 14.97 -7.77 -2.66
C LYS A 136 15.30 -6.95 -1.42
N MET A 137 15.80 -7.61 -0.38
CA MET A 137 16.37 -6.92 0.77
C MET A 137 17.46 -5.94 0.31
N ASN A 138 17.43 -4.72 0.83
CA ASN A 138 18.31 -3.60 0.47
C ASN A 138 18.34 -3.25 -1.03
N ASP A 139 17.30 -3.56 -1.79
CA ASP A 139 17.14 -3.04 -3.15
C ASP A 139 16.92 -1.51 -3.06
N PRO A 140 17.62 -0.68 -3.86
CA PRO A 140 17.36 0.76 -3.90
C PRO A 140 15.89 1.12 -4.16
N LYS A 141 15.14 0.24 -4.84
CA LYS A 141 13.67 0.38 -5.03
C LYS A 141 12.89 0.36 -3.72
N LEU A 142 13.45 -0.23 -2.65
CA LEU A 142 12.81 -0.34 -1.34
C LEU A 142 12.67 1.03 -0.65
N LEU A 143 13.63 1.93 -0.84
CA LEU A 143 13.53 3.30 -0.32
C LEU A 143 12.40 4.08 -0.99
N GLY A 144 12.25 3.91 -2.31
CA GLY A 144 11.12 4.49 -3.05
C GLY A 144 9.77 3.91 -2.59
N MET A 145 9.73 2.62 -2.24
CA MET A 145 8.54 1.99 -1.69
C MET A 145 8.17 2.52 -0.30
N ILE A 146 9.17 2.73 0.57
CA ILE A 146 8.96 3.30 1.90
C ILE A 146 8.37 4.73 1.79
N ASP A 147 8.91 5.57 0.91
CA ASP A 147 8.35 6.91 0.66
C ASP A 147 6.91 6.84 0.10
N LEU A 148 6.65 5.88 -0.79
CA LEU A 148 5.30 5.65 -1.33
C LEU A 148 4.30 5.18 -0.26
N CYS A 149 4.75 4.41 0.72
CA CYS A 149 3.95 3.97 1.86
C CYS A 149 3.39 5.14 2.66
N ASP A 150 4.24 6.09 3.05
CA ASP A 150 3.84 7.27 3.82
C ASP A 150 2.83 8.12 3.04
N LYS A 151 3.10 8.34 1.75
CA LYS A 151 2.20 9.08 0.86
C LYS A 151 0.84 8.41 0.71
N MET A 152 0.83 7.11 0.46
CA MET A 152 -0.41 6.35 0.27
C MET A 152 -1.23 6.26 1.57
N GLN A 153 -0.60 5.96 2.71
CA GLN A 153 -1.28 5.94 4.01
C GLN A 153 -1.88 7.30 4.35
N THR A 154 -1.12 8.38 4.14
CA THR A 154 -1.59 9.75 4.33
C THR A 154 -2.77 10.05 3.41
N CYS A 155 -2.70 9.67 2.15
CA CYS A 155 -3.78 9.87 1.19
C CYS A 155 -5.07 9.16 1.60
N MET A 156 -4.96 7.91 2.09
CA MET A 156 -6.10 7.07 2.46
C MET A 156 -6.66 7.35 3.86
N SER A 157 -5.93 8.05 4.73
CA SER A 157 -6.32 8.24 6.14
C SER A 157 -7.63 8.99 6.31
N PRO A 158 -7.86 10.15 5.66
CA PRO A 158 -9.05 10.97 5.92
C PRO A 158 -10.32 10.38 5.32
N THR A 159 -10.20 9.63 4.23
CA THR A 159 -11.36 9.06 3.57
C THR A 159 -11.83 7.82 4.31
N CYS A 160 -13.08 7.84 4.78
CA CYS A 160 -13.73 6.65 5.31
C CYS A 160 -14.20 5.70 4.20
N TYR A 161 -13.95 6.07 2.93
CA TYR A 161 -14.21 5.28 1.73
C TYR A 161 -13.49 3.91 1.76
N TYR A 162 -12.23 3.90 2.18
CA TYR A 162 -11.46 2.65 2.23
C TYR A 162 -11.83 1.84 3.48
N PRO A 163 -12.15 0.54 3.33
CA PRO A 163 -12.36 -0.33 4.48
C PRO A 163 -11.13 -0.35 5.39
N GLU A 164 -11.35 -0.34 6.70
CA GLU A 164 -10.26 -0.37 7.70
C GLU A 164 -9.36 -1.61 7.53
N GLU A 165 -9.91 -2.73 7.09
CA GLU A 165 -9.12 -3.92 6.78
C GLU A 165 -8.14 -3.66 5.61
N THR A 166 -8.56 -2.92 4.58
CA THR A 166 -7.66 -2.53 3.47
C THR A 166 -6.54 -1.62 3.97
N LYS A 167 -6.86 -0.61 4.77
CA LYS A 167 -5.85 0.29 5.38
C LYS A 167 -4.86 -0.50 6.23
N LYS A 168 -5.36 -1.45 7.03
CA LYS A 168 -4.54 -2.34 7.86
C LYS A 168 -3.62 -3.25 7.04
N GLN A 169 -4.09 -3.83 5.94
CA GLN A 169 -3.25 -4.67 5.07
C GLN A 169 -2.13 -3.85 4.39
N ILE A 170 -2.44 -2.62 3.97
CA ILE A 170 -1.44 -1.69 3.43
C ILE A 170 -0.41 -1.36 4.51
N LYS A 171 -0.86 -1.03 5.73
CA LYS A 171 0.03 -0.75 6.86
C LYS A 171 0.98 -1.91 7.16
N ILE A 172 0.46 -3.13 7.26
CA ILE A 172 1.29 -4.33 7.48
C ILE A 172 2.32 -4.51 6.35
N SER A 173 1.92 -4.25 5.10
CA SER A 173 2.83 -4.35 3.95
C SER A 173 3.95 -3.30 4.04
N CYS A 174 3.59 -2.07 4.41
CA CYS A 174 4.55 -0.98 4.63
C CYS A 174 5.53 -1.27 5.75
N GLU A 175 5.05 -1.75 6.90
CA GLU A 175 5.91 -2.21 8.00
C GLU A 175 6.85 -3.34 7.54
N GLY A 176 6.37 -4.24 6.67
CA GLY A 176 7.20 -5.24 6.01
C GLY A 176 8.33 -4.65 5.17
N PHE A 177 8.08 -3.58 4.41
CA PHE A 177 9.12 -2.91 3.63
C PHE A 177 10.15 -2.18 4.51
N HIS A 178 9.70 -1.51 5.58
CA HIS A 178 10.61 -0.94 6.58
C HIS A 178 11.48 -2.02 7.22
N MET A 179 10.87 -3.15 7.62
CA MET A 179 11.60 -4.29 8.15
C MET A 179 12.66 -4.79 7.15
N MET A 180 12.33 -4.93 5.87
CA MET A 180 13.28 -5.37 4.83
C MET A 180 14.46 -4.40 4.63
N ASN A 181 14.33 -3.14 5.06
CA ASN A 181 15.36 -2.11 5.00
C ASN A 181 15.98 -1.84 6.39
N SER A 182 16.11 -2.87 7.24
CA SER A 182 16.58 -2.72 8.62
C SER A 182 17.75 -3.66 8.95
N PRO A 183 18.57 -3.33 9.96
CA PRO A 183 19.63 -4.21 10.46
C PRO A 183 19.11 -5.60 10.90
N PHE A 184 17.85 -5.68 11.32
CA PHE A 184 17.19 -6.96 11.63
C PHE A 184 17.17 -7.88 10.39
N SER A 185 16.76 -7.37 9.22
CA SER A 185 16.66 -8.18 7.99
C SER A 185 18.02 -8.58 7.45
N ASP A 186 18.99 -7.68 7.56
CA ASP A 186 20.39 -7.95 7.22
C ASP A 186 20.97 -9.06 8.08
N CYS A 187 20.75 -8.97 9.39
CA CYS A 187 21.21 -9.98 10.31
C CYS A 187 20.53 -11.33 10.05
N MET A 188 19.21 -11.36 9.84
CA MET A 188 18.50 -12.59 9.51
C MET A 188 19.04 -13.25 8.23
N THR A 189 19.37 -12.45 7.21
CA THR A 189 20.01 -12.94 5.98
C THR A 189 21.42 -13.46 6.24
N ASN A 190 22.18 -12.76 7.06
CA ASN A 190 23.51 -13.19 7.47
C ASN A 190 23.46 -14.52 8.23
N LEU A 191 22.53 -14.71 9.16
CA LEU A 191 22.38 -15.96 9.90
C LEU A 191 21.91 -17.12 9.01
N GLN A 192 21.15 -16.86 7.95
CA GLN A 192 20.80 -17.89 6.97
C GLN A 192 21.98 -18.32 6.10
N THR A 193 22.90 -17.40 5.79
CA THR A 193 24.05 -17.65 4.92
C THR A 193 25.29 -18.11 5.68
N HIS A 194 25.46 -17.62 6.91
CA HIS A 194 26.54 -17.91 7.85
C HIS A 194 25.94 -18.37 9.18
N PRO A 195 25.35 -19.57 9.21
CA PRO A 195 24.66 -20.06 10.38
C PRO A 195 25.57 -20.20 11.61
N PRO A 196 25.09 -19.77 12.79
CA PRO A 196 25.79 -20.01 14.04
C PRO A 196 25.82 -21.51 14.37
N ARG A 197 26.81 -21.93 15.15
CA ARG A 197 26.84 -23.28 15.71
C ARG A 197 25.76 -23.40 16.79
N SER A 198 24.72 -24.18 16.54
CA SER A 198 23.60 -24.40 17.46
C SER A 198 24.05 -24.84 18.86
N SER A 199 25.15 -25.59 18.97
CA SER A 199 25.72 -26.03 20.25
C SER A 199 26.29 -24.91 21.13
N LYS A 200 26.53 -23.71 20.59
CA LYS A 200 26.95 -22.53 21.36
C LYS A 200 25.80 -21.98 22.21
N TYR A 201 24.55 -22.17 21.79
CA TYR A 201 23.38 -21.53 22.37
C TYR A 201 22.52 -22.55 23.11
N SER A 202 22.70 -22.65 24.43
CA SER A 202 21.94 -23.61 25.26
C SER A 202 20.44 -23.34 25.25
N CYS A 203 20.02 -22.10 25.03
CA CYS A 203 18.60 -21.71 24.94
C CYS A 203 17.85 -22.37 23.77
N LEU A 204 18.56 -22.90 22.77
CA LEU A 204 17.95 -23.68 21.68
C LEU A 204 17.51 -25.07 22.15
N ASN A 205 17.95 -25.56 23.31
CA ASN A 205 17.58 -26.88 23.85
C ASN A 205 17.76 -28.03 22.83
N GLY A 206 18.85 -28.00 22.06
CA GLY A 206 19.16 -29.00 21.03
C GLY A 206 18.41 -28.82 19.71
N ARG A 207 17.58 -27.78 19.57
CA ARG A 207 16.97 -27.39 18.31
C ARG A 207 18.03 -26.94 17.31
N ASP A 208 17.91 -27.43 16.08
CA ASP A 208 18.76 -26.96 15.00
C ASP A 208 18.29 -25.60 14.48
N PHE A 209 19.11 -24.57 14.71
CA PHE A 209 18.90 -23.23 14.14
C PHE A 209 18.80 -23.25 12.60
N ASN A 210 19.45 -24.22 11.97
CA ASN A 210 19.61 -24.30 10.51
C ASN A 210 18.49 -25.08 9.82
N ALA A 211 17.56 -25.62 10.60
CA ALA A 211 16.45 -26.38 10.06
C ALA A 211 15.61 -25.46 9.15
N LYS A 212 15.45 -25.88 7.90
CA LYS A 212 14.68 -25.13 6.90
C LYS A 212 13.19 -25.43 7.05
N GLY A 213 12.36 -24.43 6.83
CA GLY A 213 10.91 -24.59 6.82
C GLY A 213 10.19 -23.40 7.43
N MET A 214 8.95 -23.18 7.01
CA MET A 214 8.12 -22.08 7.53
C MET A 214 7.78 -22.33 9.01
N GLU A 215 7.50 -23.57 9.39
CA GLU A 215 7.25 -23.99 10.78
C GLU A 215 8.45 -23.70 11.67
N THR A 216 9.65 -24.06 11.23
CA THR A 216 10.87 -23.78 11.99
C THR A 216 11.05 -22.27 12.17
N GLY A 217 10.90 -21.48 11.10
CA GLY A 217 10.99 -20.02 11.18
C GLY A 217 9.99 -19.42 12.16
N ILE A 218 8.74 -19.87 12.12
CA ILE A 218 7.69 -19.43 13.06
C ILE A 218 8.09 -19.78 14.49
N GLU A 219 8.53 -21.01 14.72
CA GLU A 219 8.88 -21.48 16.06
C GLU A 219 10.11 -20.76 16.63
N MET A 220 11.09 -20.44 15.78
CA MET A 220 12.25 -19.65 16.17
C MET A 220 11.84 -18.26 16.66
N LEU A 221 10.97 -17.58 15.91
CA LEU A 221 10.53 -16.21 16.21
C LEU A 221 9.43 -16.12 17.30
N THR A 222 8.89 -17.26 17.74
CA THR A 222 7.87 -17.33 18.79
C THR A 222 8.40 -18.05 20.04
N THR A 223 8.57 -19.37 19.98
CA THR A 223 9.00 -20.21 21.11
C THR A 223 10.44 -19.93 21.55
N TYR A 224 11.35 -19.70 20.59
CA TYR A 224 12.77 -19.47 20.88
C TYR A 224 13.17 -18.00 20.76
N ARG A 225 12.19 -17.09 20.83
CA ARG A 225 12.34 -15.66 20.56
C ARG A 225 13.53 -15.03 21.28
N GLU A 226 13.64 -15.23 22.58
CA GLU A 226 14.74 -14.68 23.39
C GLU A 226 16.10 -15.27 23.00
N CYS A 227 16.13 -16.53 22.59
CA CYS A 227 17.32 -17.16 22.06
C CYS A 227 17.74 -16.55 20.71
N ILE A 228 16.78 -16.21 19.86
CA ILE A 228 17.06 -15.49 18.60
C ILE A 228 17.61 -14.10 18.87
N LYS A 229 17.08 -13.37 19.87
CA LYS A 229 17.65 -12.08 20.28
C LYS A 229 19.11 -12.23 20.72
N GLU A 230 19.43 -13.23 21.54
CA GLU A 230 20.81 -13.53 21.96
C GLU A 230 21.71 -13.83 20.75
N ILE A 231 21.26 -14.70 19.83
CA ILE A 231 21.99 -15.07 18.62
C ILE A 231 22.23 -13.85 17.71
N MET A 232 21.22 -13.02 17.49
CA MET A 232 21.32 -11.82 16.65
C MET A 232 22.26 -10.79 17.27
N LYS A 233 22.16 -10.55 18.58
CA LYS A 233 23.08 -9.67 19.32
C LYS A 233 24.53 -10.13 19.21
N ASP A 234 24.76 -11.42 19.42
CA ASP A 234 26.10 -12.02 19.35
C ASP A 234 26.72 -11.95 17.95
N SER A 235 25.89 -12.10 16.91
CA SER A 235 26.36 -12.27 15.54
C SER A 235 26.38 -10.97 14.74
N CYS A 236 25.51 -10.02 15.10
CA CYS A 236 25.24 -8.81 14.33
C CYS A 236 25.27 -7.52 15.16
N GLY A 237 25.29 -7.61 16.49
CA GLY A 237 25.27 -6.45 17.39
C GLY A 237 23.88 -6.02 17.84
N GLU A 238 23.83 -5.00 18.72
CA GLU A 238 22.59 -4.50 19.34
C GLU A 238 21.63 -3.86 18.32
N GLU A 239 22.14 -3.26 17.24
CA GLU A 239 21.33 -2.60 16.21
C GLU A 239 20.36 -3.57 15.52
N ALA A 240 20.71 -4.85 15.42
CA ALA A 240 19.85 -5.88 14.87
C ALA A 240 18.63 -6.20 15.75
N LEU A 241 18.61 -5.69 16.99
CA LEU A 241 17.50 -5.84 17.93
C LEU A 241 16.53 -4.65 17.93
N GLU A 242 16.83 -3.58 17.20
CA GLU A 242 15.90 -2.46 17.05
C GLU A 242 14.58 -2.93 16.43
N ASN A 243 13.47 -2.63 17.10
CA ASN A 243 12.12 -3.08 16.74
C ASN A 243 11.98 -4.60 16.54
N PHE A 244 12.85 -5.40 17.17
CA PHE A 244 12.89 -6.85 16.97
C PHE A 244 11.52 -7.50 17.15
N ASP A 245 10.79 -7.18 18.23
CA ASP A 245 9.53 -7.86 18.54
C ASP A 245 8.46 -7.60 17.47
N GLU A 246 8.41 -6.38 16.94
CA GLU A 246 7.51 -6.00 15.85
C GLU A 246 7.89 -6.70 14.54
N TYR A 247 9.17 -6.70 14.18
CA TYR A 247 9.67 -7.35 12.97
C TYR A 247 9.57 -8.87 13.02
N ALA A 248 9.75 -9.47 14.20
CA ALA A 248 9.50 -10.88 14.44
C ALA A 248 8.02 -11.21 14.21
N ASP A 249 7.10 -10.39 14.72
CA ASP A 249 5.65 -10.60 14.53
C ASP A 249 5.22 -10.45 13.07
N ILE A 250 5.77 -9.48 12.33
CA ILE A 250 5.56 -9.31 10.88
C ILE A 250 6.06 -10.54 10.13
N SER A 251 7.27 -11.01 10.44
CA SER A 251 7.87 -12.19 9.85
C SER A 251 7.03 -13.45 10.10
N VAL A 252 6.52 -13.64 11.33
CA VAL A 252 5.63 -14.75 11.68
C VAL A 252 4.33 -14.70 10.88
N LYS A 253 3.68 -13.53 10.80
CA LYS A 253 2.45 -13.35 10.00
C LYS A 253 2.70 -13.66 8.52
N GLY A 254 3.82 -13.21 7.96
CA GLY A 254 4.23 -13.50 6.59
C GLY A 254 4.41 -15.01 6.34
N LEU A 255 5.13 -15.69 7.24
CA LEU A 255 5.35 -17.14 7.17
C LEU A 255 4.03 -17.92 7.30
N GLN A 256 3.13 -17.52 8.19
CA GLN A 256 1.80 -18.15 8.35
C GLN A 256 0.95 -17.99 7.09
N LYS A 257 0.96 -16.79 6.47
CA LYS A 257 0.22 -16.53 5.23
C LYS A 257 0.77 -17.36 4.07
N MET A 258 2.09 -17.44 3.92
CA MET A 258 2.71 -18.31 2.90
C MET A 258 2.39 -19.79 3.13
N LYS A 259 2.43 -20.25 4.38
CA LYS A 259 2.05 -21.62 4.75
C LYS A 259 0.61 -21.93 4.35
N ALA A 260 -0.34 -21.07 4.68
CA ALA A 260 -1.75 -21.23 4.30
C ALA A 260 -1.93 -21.32 2.77
N LEU A 261 -1.24 -20.46 2.01
CA LEU A 261 -1.28 -20.49 0.55
C LEU A 261 -0.70 -21.78 -0.04
N THR A 262 0.42 -22.27 0.51
CA THR A 262 1.01 -23.53 0.05
C THR A 262 0.15 -24.74 0.40
N GLY A 263 -0.53 -24.76 1.55
CA GLY A 263 -1.46 -25.84 1.91
C GLY A 263 -2.62 -25.97 0.91
N VAL A 264 -3.14 -24.86 0.42
CA VAL A 264 -4.22 -24.82 -0.60
C VAL A 264 -3.75 -25.33 -1.97
N LEU A 265 -2.46 -25.20 -2.29
CA LEU A 265 -1.89 -25.68 -3.57
C LEU A 265 -1.62 -27.19 -3.58
N TYR A 266 -1.57 -27.85 -2.42
CA TYR A 266 -1.39 -29.31 -2.31
C TYR A 266 -2.72 -30.08 -2.12
N GLU A 267 -3.84 -29.37 -1.96
CA GLU A 267 -5.20 -29.96 -1.89
C GLU A 267 -5.99 -29.86 -3.22
N LYS A 268 -5.35 -29.39 -4.30
CA LYS A 268 -5.87 -29.44 -5.68
C LYS A 268 -5.01 -30.36 -6.55
#